data_AF-A0A6N3A2G1-F1
#
_entry.id   AF-A0A6N3A2G1-F1
#
_cell.length_a   1.000
_cell.length_b   1.000
_cell.length_c   1.000
_cell.angle_alpha   90.00
_cell.angle_beta   90.00
_cell.angle_gamma   90.00
#
_symmetry.space_group_name_H-M   'P 1'
#
loop_
_entity.id
_entity.type
_entity.pdbx_description
1 polymer ?
#
loop_
_entity_poly.entity_id
_entity_poly.type
_entity_poly.pdbx_seq_one_letter_code
_entity_poly.pdbx_strand_id
1 'polypeptide(L)' 'MNKIQSLSNRLSVLGYSGFEISHIINYAARGKELTTLSKYQLRDVIQQMEKYVTLGTQYAAAYSK' A
#
# COMPACT_ATOMS: atom_id res chain seq x y z
N MET A 1 0.10 7.24 -11.05
CA MET A 1 -0.58 7.69 -9.81
C MET A 1 -1.82 6.86 -9.45
N ASN A 2 -2.80 6.67 -10.36
CA ASN A 2 -4.13 6.10 -10.04
C ASN A 2 -4.12 4.76 -9.25
N LYS A 3 -3.17 3.87 -9.52
CA LYS A 3 -3.11 2.56 -8.83
C LYS A 3 -2.68 2.67 -7.37
N ILE A 4 -1.67 3.51 -7.06
CA ILE A 4 -1.21 3.73 -5.67
C ILE A 4 -2.35 4.37 -4.86
N GLN A 5 -3.02 5.38 -5.40
CA GLN A 5 -4.17 6.01 -4.74
C GLN A 5 -5.31 5.01 -4.49
N SER A 6 -5.64 4.17 -5.47
CA SER A 6 -6.65 3.12 -5.31
C SER A 6 -6.26 2.13 -4.21
N LEU A 7 -5.00 1.72 -4.12
CA LEU A 7 -4.52 0.83 -3.06
C LEU A 7 -4.52 1.51 -1.69
N SER A 8 -4.15 2.79 -1.60
CA SER A 8 -4.26 3.57 -0.35
C SER A 8 -5.70 3.61 0.15
N ASN A 9 -6.68 3.85 -0.74
CA ASN A 9 -8.09 3.85 -0.36
C ASN A 9 -8.54 2.47 0.15
N ARG A 10 -8.11 1.38 -0.50
CA ARG A 10 -8.43 0.02 -0.05
C ARG A 10 -7.81 -0.28 1.32
N LEU A 11 -6.57 0.13 1.57
CA LEU A 11 -5.93 -0.01 2.88
C LEU A 11 -6.67 0.81 3.94
N SER A 12 -7.12 2.02 3.63
CA SER A 12 -7.92 2.83 4.54
C SER A 12 -9.23 2.14 4.94
N VAL A 13 -9.94 1.54 3.97
CA VAL A 13 -11.16 0.73 4.24
C VAL A 13 -10.86 -0.49 5.12
N LEU A 14 -9.65 -1.06 5.01
CA LEU A 14 -9.18 -2.16 5.86
C LEU A 14 -8.70 -1.70 7.24
N GLY A 15 -8.80 -0.40 7.57
CA GLY A 15 -8.47 0.16 8.87
C GLY A 15 -7.03 0.68 9.01
N TYR A 16 -6.24 0.68 7.95
CA TYR A 16 -4.89 1.28 7.99
C TYR A 16 -5.01 2.81 8.04
N SER A 17 -4.29 3.42 8.97
CA SER A 17 -4.17 4.87 9.07
C SER A 17 -3.37 5.47 7.91
N GLY A 18 -3.55 6.78 7.67
CA GLY A 18 -2.74 7.50 6.69
C GLY A 18 -1.24 7.45 6.98
N PHE A 19 -0.85 7.37 8.25
CA PHE A 19 0.54 7.20 8.67
C PHE A 19 1.09 5.83 8.27
N GLU A 20 0.36 4.74 8.53
CA GLU A 20 0.79 3.39 8.16
C GLU A 20 0.88 3.21 6.64
N ILE A 21 -0.10 3.75 5.90
CA ILE A 21 -0.07 3.73 4.42
C ILE A 21 1.15 4.48 3.90
N SER A 22 1.44 5.66 4.45
CA SER A 22 2.62 6.45 4.08
C SER A 22 3.92 5.71 4.43
N HIS A 23 3.96 5.00 5.55
CA HIS A 23 5.09 4.18 5.95
C HIS A 23 5.34 3.04 4.95
N ILE A 24 4.30 2.30 4.55
CA ILE A 24 4.39 1.21 3.55
C ILE A 24 4.96 1.76 2.24
N ILE A 25 4.45 2.90 1.78
CA ILE A 25 4.91 3.54 0.54
C ILE A 25 6.37 3.97 0.66
N ASN A 26 6.74 4.70 1.72
CA ASN A 26 8.11 5.19 1.91
C ASN A 26 9.13 4.07 2.10
N TYR A 27 8.75 3.01 2.80
CA TYR A 27 9.56 1.81 2.97
C TYR A 27 9.85 1.17 1.61
N ALA A 28 8.82 0.96 0.78
CA ALA A 28 8.98 0.36 -0.54
C ALA A 28 9.72 1.29 -1.53
N ALA A 29 9.51 2.61 -1.41
CA ALA A 29 10.20 3.62 -2.21
C ALA A 29 11.66 3.86 -1.77
N ARG A 30 12.10 3.23 -0.67
CA ARG A 30 13.42 3.41 -0.05
C ARG A 30 13.74 4.89 0.23
N GLY A 31 12.74 5.62 0.73
CA GLY A 31 12.86 7.03 1.11
C GLY A 31 12.87 8.03 -0.07
N LYS A 32 12.65 7.56 -1.31
CA LYS A 32 12.55 8.45 -2.48
C LYS A 32 11.12 8.92 -2.70
N GLU A 33 10.97 10.12 -3.26
CA GLU A 33 9.67 10.61 -3.69
C GLU A 33 9.12 9.78 -4.86
N LEU A 34 7.81 9.49 -4.86
CA LEU A 34 7.15 8.67 -5.88
C LEU A 34 7.35 9.20 -7.31
N THR A 35 7.45 10.51 -7.48
CA THR A 35 7.67 11.19 -8.76
C THR A 35 9.07 10.94 -9.33
N THR A 36 10.04 10.58 -8.48
CA THR A 36 11.44 10.34 -8.85
C THR A 36 11.74 8.86 -9.11
N LEU A 37 10.77 7.98 -8.85
CA LEU A 37 10.94 6.54 -9.00
C LEU A 37 10.93 6.12 -10.46
N SER A 38 11.81 5.18 -10.80
CA SER A 38 11.73 4.48 -12.08
C SER A 38 10.47 3.62 -12.16
N LYS A 39 10.09 3.21 -13.37
CA LYS A 39 8.95 2.32 -13.61
C LYS A 39 9.04 1.01 -12.81
N TYR A 40 10.26 0.48 -12.64
CA TYR A 40 10.50 -0.73 -11.83
C TYR A 40 10.29 -0.47 -10.35
N GLN A 41 10.81 0.63 -9.82
CA GLN A 41 10.64 1.00 -8.41
C GLN A 41 9.17 1.30 -8.08
N LEU A 42 8.45 1.96 -8.98
CA LEU A 42 6.99 2.16 -8.84
C LEU A 42 6.25 0.82 -8.79
N ARG A 43 6.69 -0.16 -9.57
CA ARG A 43 6.11 -1.51 -9.55
C ARG A 43 6.37 -2.19 -8.19
N ASP A 44 7.56 -2.04 -7.62
CA ASP A 44 7.89 -2.59 -6.31
C ASP A 44 7.00 -1.98 -5.20
N VAL A 45 6.77 -0.67 -5.25
CA VAL A 45 5.84 0.03 -4.34
C VAL A 45 4.43 -0.54 -4.47
N ILE A 46 3.93 -0.69 -5.71
CA ILE A 46 2.60 -1.25 -5.97
C ILE A 46 2.50 -2.68 -5.43
N GLN A 47 3.50 -3.53 -5.67
CA GLN A 47 3.50 -4.92 -5.20
C GLN A 47 3.49 -5.00 -3.67
N GLN A 48 4.24 -4.12 -2.99
CA GLN A 48 4.19 -4.08 -1.53
C GLN A 48 2.81 -3.67 -1.02
N MET A 49 2.20 -2.63 -1.59
CA MET A 49 0.85 -2.24 -1.20
C MET A 49 -0.19 -3.34 -1.47
N GLU A 50 -0.10 -4.05 -2.60
CA GLU A 50 -0.98 -5.19 -2.92
C GLU A 50 -0.84 -6.34 -1.91
N LYS A 51 0.38 -6.60 -1.42
CA LYS A 51 0.63 -7.57 -0.35
C LYS A 51 -0.10 -7.19 0.93
N TYR A 52 -0.01 -5.93 1.38
CA TYR A 52 -0.71 -5.47 2.58
C TYR A 52 -2.23 -5.51 2.43
N VAL A 53 -2.77 -5.14 1.26
CA VAL A 53 -4.21 -5.27 0.98
C VAL A 53 -4.66 -6.73 1.08
N THR A 54 -3.86 -7.67 0.56
CA THR A 54 -4.17 -9.09 0.62
C THR A 54 -4.20 -9.58 2.06
N LEU A 55 -3.18 -9.24 2.86
CA LEU A 55 -3.10 -9.61 4.27
C LEU A 55 -4.25 -9.00 5.09
N GLY A 56 -4.56 -7.72 4.89
CA GLY A 56 -5.67 -7.05 5.58
C GLY A 56 -7.02 -7.65 5.20
N THR A 57 -7.22 -8.01 3.94
CA THR A 57 -8.46 -8.69 3.48
C THR A 57 -8.61 -10.06 4.12
N GLN A 58 -7.53 -10.84 4.18
CA GLN A 58 -7.52 -12.16 4.83
C GLN A 58 -7.80 -12.05 6.33
N TYR A 59 -7.21 -11.06 7.00
CA TYR A 59 -7.48 -10.78 8.40
C TYR A 59 -8.94 -10.40 8.62
N ALA A 60 -9.47 -9.43 7.86
CA ALA A 60 -10.87 -9.04 7.96
C ALA A 60 -11.81 -10.23 7.73
N ALA A 61 -11.54 -11.07 6.73
CA ALA A 61 -12.32 -12.28 6.46
C ALA A 61 -12.25 -13.31 7.61
N ALA A 62 -11.10 -13.44 8.27
CA ALA A 62 -10.92 -14.38 9.37
C ALA A 62 -11.62 -13.93 10.67
N TYR A 63 -11.72 -12.63 10.91
CA TYR A 63 -12.18 -12.05 12.18
C TYR A 63 -13.52 -11.30 12.11
N SER A 64 -14.16 -11.20 10.94
CA SER A 64 -15.49 -10.56 10.77
C SER A 64 -16.68 -11.45 11.21
N LYS A 65 -16.51 -12.28 12.26
CA LYS A 65 -17.56 -13.12 12.83
C LYS A 65 -18.19 -12.51 14.07
#